data_AF-A0AAV0NWI8-F1
#
_entry.id   AF-A0AAV0NWI8-F1
#
_cell.length_a   1.000
_cell.length_b   1.000
_cell.length_c   1.000
_cell.angle_alpha   90.00
_cell.angle_beta   90.00
_cell.angle_gamma   90.00
#
_symmetry.space_group_name_H-M   'P 1'
#
loop_
_entity.id
_entity.type
_entity.pdbx_description
1 polymer ?
#
loop_
_entity_poly.entity_id
_entity_poly.type
_entity_poly.pdbx_seq_one_letter_code
_entity_poly.pdbx_strand_id
1 'polypeptide(L)'
;MKSKDVRKTPGFSYIEEKGVIHKFYNADKAHKHCKQIYGKLEEIRFKMKEFGYAAETSFVLHDIGDEEKENALYQHSEKLAVAFGLICAEDEARPIQVIKNLRICGDCHVVIKLISKMYNREIIVRDRVRFHRFKDGTCSCRDYW
;
A
#
# COMPACT_ATOMS: atom_id res chain seq x y z
N MET A 1 -33.43 1.04 -16.45
CA MET A 1 -32.13 0.95 -17.15
C MET A 1 -31.61 -0.47 -17.03
N LYS A 2 -31.27 -1.12 -18.14
CA LYS A 2 -30.80 -2.51 -18.16
C LYS A 2 -29.57 -2.66 -17.27
N SER A 3 -29.67 -3.56 -16.29
CA SER A 3 -28.60 -4.08 -15.44
C SER A 3 -27.54 -4.75 -16.31
N LYS A 4 -26.63 -3.96 -16.88
CA LYS A 4 -25.32 -4.49 -17.27
C LYS A 4 -24.60 -4.77 -15.96
N ASP A 5 -24.50 -6.05 -15.62
CA ASP A 5 -23.72 -6.55 -14.50
C ASP A 5 -22.24 -6.24 -14.77
N VAL A 6 -21.82 -5.02 -14.46
CA VAL A 6 -20.43 -4.57 -14.64
C VAL A 6 -19.60 -5.26 -13.57
N ARG A 7 -19.07 -6.44 -13.89
CA ARG A 7 -18.06 -7.13 -13.07
C ARG A 7 -16.78 -6.29 -13.07
N LYS A 8 -16.65 -5.41 -12.09
CA LYS A 8 -15.41 -4.65 -11.86
C LYS A 8 -14.36 -5.61 -11.30
N THR A 9 -13.21 -5.70 -11.97
CA THR A 9 -12.05 -6.41 -11.41
C THR A 9 -11.62 -5.70 -10.12
N PRO A 10 -11.51 -6.41 -8.98
CA PRO A 10 -11.06 -5.80 -7.75
C PRO A 10 -9.61 -5.33 -7.86
N GLY A 11 -9.29 -4.25 -7.15
CA GLY A 11 -7.90 -3.82 -6.99
C GLY A 11 -7.13 -4.82 -6.14
N PHE A 12 -5.93 -5.19 -6.58
CA PHE A 12 -5.02 -6.05 -5.84
C PHE A 12 -3.58 -5.63 -6.06
N SER A 13 -2.75 -5.90 -5.05
CA SER A 13 -1.30 -5.76 -5.13
C SER A 13 -0.65 -7.11 -4.90
N TYR A 14 0.57 -7.31 -5.42
CA TYR A 14 1.35 -8.49 -5.08
C TYR A 14 2.85 -8.21 -4.98
N ILE A 15 3.53 -9.06 -4.23
CA ILE A 15 4.99 -9.14 -4.11
C ILE A 15 5.42 -10.55 -4.50
N GLU A 16 6.59 -10.67 -5.12
CA GLU A 16 7.28 -11.94 -5.27
C GLU A 16 8.38 -12.07 -4.21
N GLU A 17 8.30 -13.10 -3.39
CA GLU A 17 9.29 -13.39 -2.35
C GLU A 17 9.73 -14.86 -2.48
N LYS A 18 11.04 -15.09 -2.66
CA LYS A 18 11.63 -16.43 -2.83
C LYS A 18 10.89 -17.30 -3.88
N GLY A 19 10.51 -16.69 -5.01
CA GLY A 19 9.81 -17.34 -6.12
C GLY A 19 8.31 -17.59 -5.88
N VAL A 20 7.75 -17.11 -4.76
CA VAL A 20 6.33 -17.25 -4.43
C VAL A 20 5.63 -15.89 -4.57
N ILE A 21 4.50 -15.88 -5.29
CA ILE A 21 3.67 -14.68 -5.43
C ILE A 21 2.70 -14.59 -4.25
N HIS A 22 2.78 -13.48 -3.52
CA HIS A 22 1.89 -13.14 -2.43
C HIS A 22 0.95 -12.01 -2.88
N LYS A 23 -0.32 -12.35 -3.10
CA LYS A 23 -1.35 -11.41 -3.58
C LYS A 23 -2.22 -10.95 -2.41
N PHE A 24 -2.55 -9.65 -2.42
CA PHE A 24 -3.36 -8.99 -1.40
C PHE A 24 -4.50 -8.21 -2.04
N TYR A 25 -5.69 -8.33 -1.47
CA TYR A 25 -6.83 -7.43 -1.74
C TYR A 25 -6.96 -6.40 -0.62
N ASN A 26 -7.84 -5.41 -0.80
CA ASN A 26 -8.16 -4.48 0.29
C ASN A 26 -8.77 -5.25 1.46
N ALA A 27 -8.32 -4.96 2.68
CA ALA A 27 -8.72 -5.62 3.92
C ALA A 27 -8.51 -7.15 3.93
N ASP A 28 -7.57 -7.66 3.13
CA ASP A 28 -7.33 -9.09 2.99
C ASP A 28 -6.75 -9.72 4.26
N LYS A 29 -7.47 -10.72 4.80
CA LYS A 29 -7.09 -11.49 5.99
C LYS A 29 -6.83 -12.98 5.68
N ALA A 30 -6.92 -13.40 4.42
CA ALA A 30 -6.76 -14.81 4.01
C ALA A 30 -5.29 -15.26 3.99
N HIS A 31 -4.34 -14.32 3.99
CA HIS A 31 -2.92 -14.63 3.94
C HIS A 31 -2.42 -15.34 5.21
N LYS A 32 -1.56 -16.36 5.07
CA LYS A 32 -1.03 -17.15 6.20
C LYS A 32 -0.31 -16.32 7.26
N HIS A 33 0.28 -15.18 6.85
CA HIS A 33 0.97 -14.23 7.73
C HIS A 33 0.10 -13.02 8.14
N CYS A 34 -1.23 -13.08 8.02
CA CYS A 34 -2.09 -11.91 8.22
C CYS A 34 -1.86 -11.20 9.56
N LYS A 35 -1.73 -11.94 10.67
CA LYS A 35 -1.45 -11.37 12.00
C LYS A 35 -0.18 -10.52 12.01
N GLN A 36 0.89 -10.99 11.38
CA GLN A 36 2.16 -10.26 11.29
C GLN A 36 2.04 -9.04 10.38
N ILE A 37 1.35 -9.18 9.25
CA ILE A 37 1.13 -8.08 8.30
C ILE A 37 0.35 -6.95 8.96
N TYR A 38 -0.76 -7.26 9.63
CA TYR A 38 -1.56 -6.25 10.34
C TYR A 38 -0.81 -5.66 11.54
N GLY A 39 -0.03 -6.45 12.27
CA GLY A 39 0.86 -5.92 13.32
C GLY A 39 1.89 -4.93 12.76
N LYS A 40 2.47 -5.23 11.59
CA LYS A 40 3.41 -4.33 10.91
C LYS A 40 2.73 -3.06 10.40
N LEU A 41 1.50 -3.17 9.90
CA LEU A 41 0.72 -2.00 9.55
C LEU A 41 0.50 -1.09 10.77
N GLU A 42 0.16 -1.64 11.95
CA GLU A 42 -0.06 -0.82 13.16
C GLU A 42 1.23 -0.13 13.60
N GLU A 43 2.37 -0.84 13.53
CA GLU A 43 3.69 -0.24 13.77
C GLU A 43 3.96 0.93 12.81
N ILE A 44 3.68 0.76 11.52
CA ILE A 44 3.82 1.83 10.52
C ILE A 44 2.90 2.99 10.89
N ARG A 45 1.61 2.73 11.18
CA ARG A 45 0.63 3.76 11.55
C ARG A 45 1.08 4.57 12.75
N PHE A 46 1.58 3.89 13.79
CA PHE A 46 2.07 4.53 15.00
C PHE A 46 3.26 5.44 14.69
N LYS A 47 4.28 4.94 13.99
CA LYS A 47 5.43 5.75 13.58
C LYS A 47 5.01 6.94 12.73
N MET A 48 4.10 6.77 11.78
CA MET A 48 3.62 7.87 10.93
C MET A 48 2.98 8.99 11.74
N LYS A 49 2.25 8.67 12.83
CA LYS A 49 1.68 9.67 13.74
C LYS A 49 2.77 10.48 14.45
N GLU A 50 3.89 9.85 14.84
CA GLU A 50 5.04 10.57 15.42
C GLU A 50 5.69 11.55 14.42
N PHE A 51 5.58 11.26 13.12
CA PHE A 51 6.00 12.16 12.04
C PHE A 51 4.93 13.20 11.63
N GLY A 52 3.78 13.25 12.32
CA GLY A 52 2.70 14.20 12.05
C GLY A 52 1.83 13.88 10.84
N TYR A 53 1.82 12.62 10.36
CA TYR A 53 0.95 12.21 9.25
C TYR A 53 -0.53 12.15 9.65
N ALA A 54 -1.39 12.73 8.81
CA ALA A 54 -2.84 12.54 8.84
C ALA A 54 -3.29 11.93 7.50
N ALA A 55 -4.20 10.95 7.56
CA ALA A 55 -4.70 10.28 6.36
C ALA A 55 -5.60 11.22 5.55
N GLU A 56 -5.47 11.20 4.21
CA GLU A 56 -6.28 12.04 3.34
C GLU A 56 -7.58 11.31 2.98
N THR A 57 -8.63 11.52 3.80
CA THR A 57 -9.92 10.83 3.69
C THR A 57 -10.70 11.16 2.40
N SER A 58 -10.32 12.23 1.69
CA SER A 58 -10.93 12.65 0.41
C SER A 58 -10.84 11.59 -0.70
N PHE A 59 -9.90 10.64 -0.58
CA PHE A 59 -9.75 9.53 -1.53
C PHE A 59 -10.79 8.41 -1.36
N VAL A 60 -11.60 8.43 -0.31
CA VAL A 60 -12.71 7.49 -0.11
C VAL A 60 -14.02 8.16 -0.47
N LEU A 61 -14.55 7.83 -1.65
CA LEU A 61 -15.80 8.39 -2.18
C LEU A 61 -17.07 7.80 -1.56
N HIS A 62 -16.95 6.79 -0.69
CA HIS A 62 -18.09 6.24 0.02
C HIS A 62 -18.53 7.23 1.11
N ASP A 63 -19.84 7.44 1.22
CA ASP A 63 -20.44 8.31 2.24
C ASP A 63 -20.50 7.55 3.58
N ILE A 64 -19.33 7.44 4.22
CA ILE A 64 -19.09 6.78 5.50
C ILE A 64 -18.35 7.73 6.44
N GLY A 65 -18.31 7.41 7.74
CA GLY A 65 -17.64 8.26 8.73
C GLY A 65 -16.14 8.42 8.45
N ASP A 66 -15.55 9.54 8.87
CA ASP A 66 -14.13 9.82 8.59
C ASP A 66 -13.20 8.73 9.18
N GLU A 67 -13.50 8.21 10.36
CA GLU A 67 -12.78 7.07 10.95
C GLU A 67 -12.88 5.80 10.08
N GLU A 68 -14.04 5.57 9.46
CA GLU A 68 -14.25 4.42 8.56
C GLU A 68 -13.50 4.63 7.23
N LYS A 69 -13.43 5.88 6.73
CA LYS A 69 -12.60 6.23 5.57
C LYS A 69 -11.11 6.03 5.84
N GLU A 70 -10.63 6.47 7.01
CA GLU A 70 -9.25 6.25 7.43
C GLU A 70 -8.92 4.76 7.50
N ASN A 71 -9.80 3.96 8.10
CA ASN A 71 -9.64 2.51 8.18
C ASN A 71 -9.63 1.85 6.79
N ALA A 72 -10.48 2.29 5.87
CA ALA A 72 -10.51 1.78 4.50
C ALA A 72 -9.20 2.07 3.76
N LEU A 73 -8.69 3.30 3.84
CA LEU A 73 -7.41 3.69 3.23
C LEU A 73 -6.25 2.90 3.81
N TYR A 74 -6.28 2.71 5.12
CA TYR A 74 -5.24 2.01 5.85
C TYR A 74 -5.10 0.54 5.42
N GLN A 75 -6.19 -0.09 5.01
CA GLN A 75 -6.24 -1.49 4.61
C GLN A 75 -6.15 -1.69 3.09
N HIS A 76 -5.66 -0.70 2.34
CA HIS A 76 -5.39 -0.86 0.91
C HIS A 76 -4.33 -1.95 0.64
N SER A 77 -4.54 -2.68 -0.46
CA SER A 77 -3.68 -3.80 -0.87
C SER A 77 -2.19 -3.43 -0.99
N GLU A 78 -1.89 -2.19 -1.39
CA GLU A 78 -0.54 -1.65 -1.56
C GLU A 78 0.19 -1.61 -0.23
N LYS A 79 -0.50 -1.17 0.83
CA LYS A 79 0.05 -1.07 2.18
C LYS A 79 0.25 -2.47 2.77
N LEU A 80 -0.69 -3.38 2.56
CA LEU A 80 -0.56 -4.79 2.96
C LEU A 80 0.66 -5.45 2.29
N ALA A 81 0.82 -5.22 0.99
CA ALA A 81 1.97 -5.69 0.23
C ALA A 81 3.29 -5.12 0.79
N VAL A 82 3.40 -3.80 0.93
CA VAL A 82 4.62 -3.16 1.49
C VAL A 82 4.92 -3.66 2.91
N ALA A 83 3.92 -3.78 3.77
CA ALA A 83 4.08 -4.31 5.12
C ALA A 83 4.62 -5.74 5.10
N PHE A 84 4.10 -6.61 4.22
CA PHE A 84 4.66 -7.95 4.01
C PHE A 84 6.10 -7.90 3.51
N GLY A 85 6.41 -7.02 2.54
CA GLY A 85 7.76 -6.82 2.03
C GLY A 85 8.76 -6.39 3.11
N LEU A 86 8.34 -5.56 4.06
CA LEU A 86 9.16 -5.16 5.22
C LEU A 86 9.38 -6.30 6.21
N ILE A 87 8.46 -7.25 6.32
CA ILE A 87 8.60 -8.44 7.18
C ILE A 87 9.58 -9.45 6.56
N CYS A 88 9.52 -9.64 5.24
CA CYS A 88 10.34 -10.63 4.54
C CYS A 88 11.73 -10.13 4.13
N ALA A 89 11.97 -8.83 4.21
CA ALA A 89 13.24 -8.21 3.86
C ALA A 89 14.38 -8.69 4.77
N GLU A 90 15.13 -9.69 4.33
CA GLU A 90 16.38 -10.14 5.01
C GLU A 90 17.56 -9.18 4.75
N ASP A 91 17.59 -8.57 3.57
CA ASP A 91 18.64 -7.63 3.14
C ASP A 91 18.07 -6.22 2.95
N GLU A 92 18.58 -5.27 3.75
CA GLU A 92 18.23 -3.84 3.73
C GLU A 92 18.64 -3.12 2.43
N ALA A 93 19.56 -3.68 1.63
CA ALA A 93 19.96 -3.14 0.33
C ALA A 93 18.99 -3.50 -0.82
N ARG A 94 18.26 -4.63 -0.71
CA ARG A 94 17.35 -5.08 -1.78
C ARG A 94 16.03 -4.30 -1.79
N PRO A 95 15.62 -3.64 -2.88
CA PRO A 95 14.33 -2.93 -2.92
C PRO A 95 13.12 -3.84 -2.70
N ILE A 96 12.09 -3.32 -2.01
CA ILE A 96 10.76 -3.97 -1.96
C ILE A 96 10.06 -3.68 -3.29
N GLN A 97 9.61 -4.73 -3.99
CA GLN A 97 8.95 -4.60 -5.29
C GLN A 97 7.48 -5.01 -5.17
N VAL A 98 6.59 -4.07 -5.48
CA VAL A 98 5.13 -4.27 -5.46
C VAL A 98 4.57 -4.04 -6.85
N ILE A 99 3.64 -4.89 -7.27
CA ILE A 99 2.89 -4.69 -8.51
C ILE A 99 1.41 -4.54 -8.18
N LYS A 100 0.79 -3.48 -8.72
CA LYS A 100 -0.63 -3.13 -8.56
C LYS A 100 -1.32 -3.17 -9.93
N ASN A 101 -2.53 -3.74 -9.98
CA ASN A 101 -3.31 -3.83 -11.23
C ASN A 101 -4.06 -2.53 -11.59
N LEU A 102 -4.26 -1.63 -10.64
CA LEU A 102 -4.87 -0.31 -10.81
C LEU A 102 -3.82 0.80 -10.66
N ARG A 103 -4.17 2.05 -10.97
CA ARG A 103 -3.35 3.22 -10.61
C ARG A 103 -3.29 3.34 -9.08
N ILE A 104 -2.13 3.70 -8.54
CA ILE A 104 -1.99 3.94 -7.10
C ILE A 104 -2.86 5.13 -6.68
N CYS A 105 -3.51 5.08 -5.51
CA CYS A 105 -4.22 6.24 -4.97
C CYS A 105 -3.23 7.22 -4.31
N GLY A 106 -3.64 8.49 -4.18
CA GLY A 106 -2.78 9.54 -3.60
C GLY A 106 -2.38 9.25 -2.15
N ASP A 107 -3.29 8.77 -1.31
CA ASP A 107 -2.97 8.37 0.07
C ASP A 107 -1.92 7.25 0.11
N CYS A 108 -2.08 6.17 -0.67
CA CYS A 108 -1.05 5.12 -0.75
C CYS A 108 0.29 5.68 -1.24
N HIS A 109 0.28 6.60 -2.21
CA HIS A 109 1.49 7.25 -2.69
C HIS A 109 2.21 8.04 -1.57
N VAL A 110 1.47 8.81 -0.77
CA VAL A 110 2.03 9.55 0.38
C VAL A 110 2.52 8.61 1.48
N VAL A 111 1.74 7.59 1.83
CA VAL A 111 2.13 6.61 2.85
C VAL A 111 3.43 5.89 2.46
N ILE A 112 3.56 5.44 1.22
CA ILE A 112 4.75 4.71 0.78
C ILE A 112 5.99 5.63 0.72
N LYS A 113 5.83 6.91 0.36
CA LYS A 113 6.90 7.91 0.53
C LYS A 113 7.38 7.93 1.98
N LEU A 114 6.48 8.09 2.94
CA LEU A 114 6.84 8.17 4.36
C LEU A 114 7.48 6.86 4.86
N ILE A 115 6.96 5.70 4.46
CA ILE A 115 7.57 4.40 4.77
C ILE A 115 9.02 4.36 4.26
N SER A 116 9.27 4.79 3.02
CA SER A 116 10.63 4.77 2.45
C SER A 116 11.63 5.57 3.29
N LYS A 117 11.19 6.68 3.89
CA LYS A 117 12.01 7.52 4.78
C LYS A 117 12.19 6.88 6.16
N MET A 118 11.09 6.49 6.81
CA MET A 118 11.13 5.99 8.20
C MET A 118 11.89 4.67 8.34
N TYR A 119 11.81 3.81 7.34
CA TYR A 119 12.46 2.50 7.32
C TYR A 119 13.77 2.50 6.53
N ASN A 120 14.22 3.66 6.04
CA ASN A 120 15.39 3.77 5.17
C ASN A 120 15.39 2.72 4.04
N ARG A 121 14.23 2.56 3.39
CA ARG A 121 13.93 1.42 2.52
C ARG A 121 13.51 1.89 1.14
N GLU A 122 14.20 1.42 0.12
CA GLU A 122 13.75 1.63 -1.25
C GLU A 122 12.55 0.75 -1.56
N ILE A 123 11.48 1.37 -2.08
CA ILE A 123 10.25 0.68 -2.47
C ILE A 123 9.96 1.04 -3.92
N ILE A 124 9.74 0.03 -4.76
CA ILE A 124 9.37 0.18 -6.15
C ILE A 124 7.96 -0.35 -6.32
N VAL A 125 7.04 0.51 -6.74
CA VAL A 125 5.66 0.12 -7.06
C VAL A 125 5.44 0.29 -8.56
N ARG A 126 5.14 -0.81 -9.26
CA ARG A 126 4.61 -0.76 -10.62
C ARG A 126 3.09 -0.72 -10.53
N ASP A 127 2.48 0.33 -11.04
CA ASP A 127 1.03 0.39 -11.21
C ASP A 127 0.64 0.24 -12.68
N ARG A 128 -0.63 0.46 -13.02
CA ARG A 128 -1.11 0.33 -14.42
C ARG A 128 -0.50 1.36 -15.38
N VAL A 129 -0.01 2.49 -14.87
CA VAL A 129 0.41 3.66 -15.65
C VAL A 129 1.94 3.76 -15.72
N ARG A 130 2.65 3.53 -14.60
CA ARG A 130 4.08 3.80 -14.48
C ARG A 130 4.75 3.03 -13.34
N PHE A 131 6.05 3.24 -13.23
CA PHE A 131 6.84 2.85 -12.06
C PHE A 131 7.02 4.03 -11.12
N HIS A 132 6.79 3.78 -9.84
CA HIS A 132 7.03 4.71 -8.74
C HIS A 132 8.22 4.17 -7.95
N ARG A 133 9.33 4.93 -7.92
CA ARG A 133 10.50 4.61 -7.09
C ARG A 133 10.47 5.54 -5.89
N PHE A 134 10.18 4.96 -4.72
CA PHE A 134 10.12 5.65 -3.44
C PHE A 134 11.44 5.50 -2.71
N LYS A 135 12.05 6.62 -2.38
CA LYS A 135 13.32 6.67 -1.65
C LYS A 135 13.41 7.98 -0.86
N ASP A 136 13.86 7.90 0.38
CA ASP A 136 14.12 9.04 1.27
C ASP A 136 12.93 10.01 1.41
N GLY A 137 11.70 9.50 1.35
CA GLY A 137 10.49 10.33 1.46
C GLY A 137 10.01 10.94 0.15
N THR A 138 10.65 10.62 -0.96
CA THR A 138 10.33 11.16 -2.29
C THR A 138 9.91 10.06 -3.25
N CYS A 139 9.21 10.42 -4.33
CA CYS A 139 8.90 9.49 -5.41
C CYS A 139 9.43 10.03 -6.74
N SER A 140 9.95 9.14 -7.59
CA SER A 140 10.42 9.47 -8.94
C SER A 140 9.34 10.09 -9.84
N CYS A 141 8.05 9.89 -9.56
CA CYS A 141 6.97 10.46 -10.35
C CYS A 141 6.66 11.93 -10.02
N ARG A 142 7.34 12.53 -9.02
CA ARG A 142 7.14 13.93 -8.58
C ARG A 142 5.68 14.27 -8.26
N ASP A 143 5.00 13.34 -7.58
CA ASP A 143 3.59 13.45 -7.19
C ASP A 143 2.57 13.45 -8.33
N TYR A 144 3.01 13.15 -9.55
CA TYR A 144 2.13 12.77 -10.66
C TYR A 144 1.79 11.28 -10.57
N TRP A 145 1.19 10.86 -9.44
CA TRP A 145 0.67 9.50 -9.27
C TRP A 145 -0.35 9.16 -10.33
#